data_AF-A0A5K7ZYE9-F1
#
_entry.id   AF-A0A5K7ZYE9-F1
#
_cell.length_a   1.000
_cell.length_b   1.000
_cell.length_c   1.000
_cell.angle_alpha   90.00
_cell.angle_beta   90.00
_cell.angle_gamma   90.00
#
_symmetry.space_group_name_H-M   'P 1'
#
loop_
_entity.id
_entity.type
_entity.pdbx_description
1 polymer ?
#
loop_
_entity_poly.entity_id
_entity_poly.type
_entity_poly.pdbx_seq_one_letter_code
_entity_poly.pdbx_strand_id
1 'polypeptide(L)'
;MIDKFDVPSELAGSFKRIARRIPVDLKKDEELIRTIVAYLQLGGERLARQAVEAAKQTLGLEVAQRKKKAREEALIRAAEARLAAADGEADDDSDDEYDEDDDANDDDIKEY
;
A
#
# COMPACT_ATOMS: atom_id res chain seq x y z
N MET A 1 17.96 -18.46 -0.22
CA MET A 1 17.52 -18.49 -1.63
C MET A 1 18.54 -17.83 -2.56
N ILE A 2 19.11 -16.67 -2.19
CA ILE A 2 20.19 -16.03 -2.95
C ILE A 2 21.46 -16.91 -3.10
N ASP A 3 21.74 -17.81 -2.17
CA ASP A 3 22.92 -18.69 -2.21
C ASP A 3 22.85 -19.81 -3.27
N LYS A 4 21.73 -19.92 -4.02
CA LYS A 4 21.58 -20.89 -5.11
C LYS A 4 22.04 -20.37 -6.48
N PHE A 5 22.33 -19.08 -6.60
CA PHE A 5 22.76 -18.50 -7.88
C PHE A 5 24.27 -18.61 -8.05
N ASP A 6 24.68 -19.07 -9.22
CA ASP A 6 26.09 -19.15 -9.59
C ASP A 6 26.60 -17.74 -9.90
N VAL A 7 27.10 -17.06 -8.87
CA VAL A 7 27.71 -15.74 -8.98
C VAL A 7 29.22 -15.93 -9.08
N PRO A 8 29.86 -15.48 -10.18
CA PRO A 8 31.31 -15.55 -10.30
C PRO A 8 32.01 -14.94 -9.08
N SER A 9 33.04 -15.60 -8.57
CA SER A 9 33.75 -15.21 -7.33
C SER A 9 34.27 -13.76 -7.38
N GLU A 10 34.69 -13.32 -8.55
CA GLU A 10 35.13 -11.94 -8.83
C GLU A 10 34.02 -10.90 -8.62
N LEU A 11 32.76 -11.28 -8.87
CA LEU A 11 31.59 -10.41 -8.76
C LEU A 11 30.86 -10.57 -7.42
N ALA A 12 31.18 -11.58 -6.63
CA ALA A 12 30.50 -11.89 -5.37
C ALA A 12 30.49 -10.70 -4.39
N GLY A 13 31.58 -9.93 -4.33
CA GLY A 13 31.66 -8.72 -3.50
C GLY A 13 30.67 -7.63 -3.94
N SER A 14 30.61 -7.38 -5.25
CA SER A 14 29.69 -6.42 -5.87
C SER A 14 28.24 -6.86 -5.72
N PHE A 15 27.97 -8.14 -5.98
CA PHE A 15 26.67 -8.75 -5.78
C PHE A 15 26.20 -8.62 -4.33
N LYS A 16 27.04 -8.90 -3.33
CA LYS A 16 26.69 -8.75 -1.91
C LYS A 16 26.33 -7.30 -1.54
N ARG A 17 26.98 -6.29 -2.14
CA ARG A 17 26.63 -4.88 -1.95
C ARG A 17 25.26 -4.53 -2.54
N ILE A 18 24.95 -5.05 -3.73
CA ILE A 18 23.67 -4.83 -4.40
C ILE A 18 22.54 -5.60 -3.71
N ALA A 19 22.77 -6.85 -3.31
CA ALA A 19 21.79 -7.71 -2.64
C ALA A 19 21.25 -7.09 -1.33
N ARG A 20 22.06 -6.29 -0.63
CA ARG A 20 21.62 -5.52 0.55
C ARG A 20 20.59 -4.44 0.23
N ARG A 21 20.54 -3.96 -1.01
CA ARG A 21 19.61 -2.92 -1.48
C ARG A 21 18.30 -3.49 -2.01
N ILE A 22 18.22 -4.81 -2.23
CA ILE A 22 17.01 -5.48 -2.71
C ILE A 22 15.99 -5.52 -1.57
N PRO A 23 14.75 -5.03 -1.76
CA PRO A 23 13.65 -5.19 -0.81
C PRO A 23 13.44 -6.66 -0.44
N VAL A 24 13.04 -6.93 0.81
CA VAL A 24 12.86 -8.31 1.29
C VAL A 24 11.89 -9.09 0.41
N ASP A 25 10.82 -8.44 -0.04
CA ASP A 25 9.79 -9.03 -0.91
C ASP A 25 10.34 -9.49 -2.27
N LEU A 26 11.42 -8.86 -2.74
CA LEU A 26 12.05 -9.15 -4.03
C LEU A 26 13.28 -10.07 -3.89
N LYS A 27 13.71 -10.42 -2.68
CA LYS A 27 14.84 -11.37 -2.48
C LYS A 27 14.51 -12.82 -2.82
N LYS A 28 13.22 -13.13 -2.96
CA LYS A 28 12.71 -14.42 -3.43
C LYS A 28 12.49 -14.46 -4.94
N ASP A 29 12.58 -13.31 -5.61
CA ASP A 29 12.43 -13.21 -7.04
C ASP A 29 13.71 -13.69 -7.73
N GLU A 30 13.66 -14.92 -8.25
CA GLU A 30 14.80 -15.53 -8.92
C GLU A 30 15.15 -14.83 -10.24
N GLU A 31 14.17 -14.27 -10.93
CA GLU A 31 14.37 -13.57 -12.21
C GLU A 31 15.09 -12.24 -11.99
N LEU A 32 14.71 -11.50 -10.94
CA LEU A 32 15.43 -10.31 -10.53
C LEU A 32 16.90 -10.63 -10.18
N ILE A 33 17.14 -11.70 -9.43
CA ILE A 33 18.51 -12.08 -9.04
C ILE A 33 19.34 -12.46 -10.28
N ARG A 34 18.78 -13.24 -11.23
CA ARG A 34 19.45 -13.56 -12.50
C ARG A 34 19.77 -12.31 -13.31
N THR A 35 18.83 -11.38 -13.39
CA THR A 35 19.02 -10.09 -14.07
C THR A 35 20.14 -9.28 -13.45
N ILE A 36 20.22 -9.23 -12.11
CA ILE A 36 21.29 -8.54 -11.38
C ILE A 36 22.65 -9.16 -11.68
N VAL A 37 22.76 -10.49 -11.70
CA VAL A 37 24.01 -11.20 -12.01
C VAL A 37 24.42 -10.93 -13.46
N ALA A 38 23.49 -11.04 -14.41
CA ALA A 38 23.76 -10.74 -15.82
C ALA A 38 24.21 -9.28 -16.01
N TYR A 39 23.58 -8.32 -15.31
CA TYR A 39 23.95 -6.91 -15.41
C TYR A 39 25.27 -6.60 -14.73
N LEU A 40 25.64 -7.33 -13.68
CA LEU A 40 26.98 -7.26 -13.11
C LEU A 40 28.05 -7.74 -14.10
N GLN A 41 27.76 -8.79 -14.87
CA GLN A 41 28.68 -9.31 -15.89
C GLN A 41 28.81 -8.37 -17.10
N LEU A 42 27.69 -7.80 -17.57
CA LEU A 42 27.65 -6.99 -18.80
C LEU A 42 28.00 -5.51 -18.59
N GLY A 43 27.50 -4.91 -17.51
CA GLY A 43 27.56 -3.46 -17.28
C GLY A 43 28.07 -3.06 -15.89
N GLY A 44 28.53 -4.04 -15.10
CA GLY A 44 29.06 -3.82 -13.76
C GLY A 44 28.01 -3.33 -12.75
N GLU A 45 28.52 -2.74 -11.66
CA GLU A 45 27.70 -2.41 -10.49
C GLU A 45 26.66 -1.30 -10.76
N ARG A 46 26.91 -0.38 -11.70
CA ARG A 46 25.97 0.72 -12.00
C ARG A 46 24.69 0.20 -12.64
N LEU A 47 24.80 -0.69 -13.63
CA LEU A 47 23.63 -1.24 -14.33
C LEU A 47 22.80 -2.14 -13.41
N ALA A 48 23.47 -2.99 -12.64
CA ALA A 48 22.80 -3.84 -11.67
C ALA A 48 22.11 -3.05 -10.54
N ARG A 49 22.64 -1.88 -10.15
CA ARG A 49 21.95 -0.96 -9.25
C ARG A 49 20.68 -0.37 -9.88
N GLN A 50 20.72 0.02 -11.16
CA GLN A 50 19.55 0.54 -11.86
C GLN A 50 18.43 -0.51 -11.95
N ALA A 51 18.75 -1.78 -12.19
CA ALA A 51 17.76 -2.86 -12.15
C ALA A 51 17.06 -2.97 -10.78
N VAL A 52 17.82 -2.86 -9.68
CA VAL A 52 17.23 -2.88 -8.34
C VAL A 52 16.32 -1.67 -8.09
N GLU A 53 16.71 -0.48 -8.54
CA GLU A 53 15.87 0.72 -8.38
C GLU A 53 14.60 0.63 -9.25
N ALA A 54 14.69 0.12 -10.47
CA ALA A 54 13.52 -0.15 -11.31
C ALA A 54 12.56 -1.14 -10.63
N ALA A 55 13.10 -2.24 -10.08
CA ALA A 55 12.31 -3.25 -9.38
C ALA A 55 11.62 -2.70 -8.10
N LYS A 56 12.25 -1.76 -7.40
CA LYS A 56 11.60 -1.05 -6.28
C LYS A 56 10.44 -0.19 -6.73
N GLN A 57 10.61 0.53 -7.84
CA GLN A 57 9.56 1.40 -8.39
C GLN A 57 8.35 0.59 -8.82
N THR A 58 8.56 -0.53 -9.54
CA THR A 58 7.47 -1.42 -9.94
C THR A 58 6.75 -2.02 -8.73
N LEU A 59 7.47 -2.51 -7.71
CA LEU A 59 6.85 -2.97 -6.47
C LEU A 59 6.01 -1.88 -5.79
N GLY A 60 6.52 -0.65 -5.74
CA GLY A 60 5.78 0.50 -5.19
C GLY A 60 4.48 0.77 -5.93
N LEU A 61 4.50 0.70 -7.27
CA LEU A 61 3.32 0.86 -8.11
C LEU A 61 2.29 -0.25 -7.89
N GLU A 62 2.73 -1.52 -7.84
CA GLU A 62 1.84 -2.65 -7.57
C GLU A 62 1.14 -2.53 -6.21
N VAL A 63 1.90 -2.16 -5.18
CA VAL A 63 1.34 -1.96 -3.82
C VAL A 63 0.35 -0.80 -3.82
N ALA A 64 0.65 0.30 -4.51
CA ALA A 64 -0.25 1.44 -4.64
C ALA A 64 -1.55 1.06 -5.37
N GLN A 65 -1.45 0.30 -6.46
CA GLN A 65 -2.61 -0.20 -7.20
C GLN A 65 -3.47 -1.13 -6.35
N ARG A 66 -2.87 -2.07 -5.61
CA ARG A 66 -3.60 -2.95 -4.69
C ARG A 66 -4.34 -2.17 -3.61
N LYS A 67 -3.70 -1.15 -3.02
CA LYS A 67 -4.35 -0.27 -2.02
C LYS A 67 -5.50 0.52 -2.62
N LYS A 68 -5.36 1.03 -3.84
CA LYS A 68 -6.44 1.74 -4.53
C LYS A 68 -7.63 0.83 -4.76
N LYS A 69 -7.40 -0.38 -5.29
CA LYS A 69 -8.46 -1.37 -5.52
C LYS A 69 -9.18 -1.76 -4.22
N ALA A 70 -8.42 -2.03 -3.15
CA ALA A 70 -9.01 -2.36 -1.85
C ALA A 70 -9.87 -1.21 -1.27
N ARG A 71 -9.44 0.05 -1.49
CA ARG A 71 -10.21 1.22 -1.07
C ARG A 71 -11.50 1.38 -1.89
N GLU A 72 -11.45 1.15 -3.19
CA GLU A 72 -12.63 1.20 -4.07
C GLU A 72 -13.65 0.11 -3.69
N GLU A 73 -13.20 -1.13 -3.47
CA GLU A 73 -14.06 -2.24 -3.02
C GLU A 73 -14.68 -1.97 -1.64
N ALA A 74 -13.93 -1.36 -0.70
CA ALA A 74 -14.45 -1.00 0.61
C ALA A 74 -15.53 0.09 0.53
N LEU A 75 -15.37 1.08 -0.36
CA LEU A 75 -16.36 2.12 -0.58
C LEU A 75 -17.65 1.57 -1.21
N ILE A 76 -17.53 0.65 -2.18
CA ILE A 76 -18.68 -0.02 -2.78
C ILE A 76 -19.43 -0.84 -1.73
N ARG A 77 -18.72 -1.66 -0.94
CA ARG A 77 -19.34 -2.46 0.13
C ARG A 77 -20.02 -1.59 1.19
N ALA A 78 -19.43 -0.43 1.54
CA ALA A 78 -20.04 0.50 2.48
C ALA A 78 -21.30 1.16 1.90
N ALA A 79 -21.30 1.48 0.60
CA ALA A 79 -22.47 2.02 -0.10
C ALA A 79 -23.60 0.97 -0.23
N GLU A 80 -23.27 -0.28 -0.57
CA GLU A 80 -24.21 -1.40 -0.61
C GLU A 80 -24.83 -1.68 0.77
N ALA A 81 -24.02 -1.68 1.83
CA ALA A 81 -24.51 -1.86 3.20
C ALA A 81 -25.47 -0.73 3.63
N ARG A 82 -25.19 0.52 3.24
CA ARG A 82 -26.09 1.65 3.49
C ARG A 82 -27.40 1.54 2.71
N LEU A 83 -27.34 1.12 1.45
CA LEU A 83 -28.55 0.91 0.64
C LEU A 83 -29.41 -0.23 1.21
N ALA A 84 -28.79 -1.33 1.63
CA ALA A 84 -29.49 -2.46 2.25
C ALA A 84 -30.10 -2.10 3.62
N ALA A 85 -29.46 -1.22 4.39
CA ALA A 85 -30.04 -0.71 5.63
C ALA A 85 -31.23 0.23 5.37
N ALA A 86 -31.12 1.10 4.35
CA ALA A 86 -32.21 2.00 3.97
C ALA A 86 -33.43 1.27 3.37
N ASP A 87 -33.23 0.12 2.73
CA ASP A 87 -34.30 -0.74 2.18
C ASP A 87 -34.94 -1.66 3.26
N GLY A 88 -34.39 -1.69 4.48
CA GLY A 88 -34.87 -2.47 5.62
C GLY A 88 -35.58 -1.64 6.71
N GLU A 89 -35.59 -0.31 6.63
CA GLU A 89 -36.24 0.61 7.58
C GLU A 89 -37.53 1.25 7.02
N ALA A 90 -38.29 0.50 6.22
CA ALA A 90 -39.63 0.92 5.76
C ALA A 90 -40.74 0.12 6.47
N ASP A 91 -40.63 -0.08 7.79
CA ASP A 91 -41.76 -0.50 8.66
C ASP A 91 -41.38 -0.32 10.14
N ASP A 92 -41.45 0.91 10.68
CA ASP A 92 -42.01 1.11 12.03
C ASP A 92 -42.45 2.57 12.21
N ASP A 93 -43.75 2.70 12.45
CA ASP A 93 -44.54 3.89 12.67
C ASP A 93 -44.33 4.36 14.12
N SER A 94 -43.83 5.57 14.35
CA SER A 94 -44.01 6.24 15.65
C SER A 94 -43.82 7.75 15.53
N ASP A 95 -44.95 8.38 15.20
CA ASP A 95 -45.61 9.49 15.89
C ASP A 95 -44.78 10.62 16.52
N ASP A 96 -45.21 11.84 16.17
CA ASP A 96 -44.82 13.12 16.75
C ASP A 96 -44.93 13.13 18.29
N GLU A 97 -43.87 13.56 18.97
CA GLU A 97 -44.00 14.40 20.16
C GLU A 97 -42.69 15.20 20.33
N TYR A 98 -42.63 16.35 19.65
CA TYR A 98 -41.75 17.43 20.07
C TYR A 98 -42.38 18.05 21.33
N ASP A 99 -41.94 17.58 22.49
CA ASP A 99 -42.26 18.23 23.76
C ASP A 99 -41.02 18.97 24.30
N GLU A 100 -41.28 20.22 24.68
CA GLU A 100 -40.34 21.27 25.11
C GLU A 100 -39.68 20.96 26.48
N ASP A 101 -38.44 21.44 26.66
CA ASP A 101 -37.94 22.17 27.85
C ASP A 101 -36.41 22.11 27.87
N ASP A 102 -35.75 23.25 27.65
CA ASP A 102 -35.29 24.21 28.66
C ASP A 102 -33.93 23.80 29.25
N ASP A 103 -32.87 24.39 28.72
CA ASP A 103 -31.65 24.63 29.49
C ASP A 103 -31.12 26.03 29.13
N ALA A 104 -31.59 26.99 29.91
CA ALA A 104 -31.06 28.33 30.02
C ALA A 104 -29.59 28.33 30.52
N ASN A 105 -28.87 29.37 30.07
CA ASN A 105 -27.58 29.89 30.56
C ASN A 105 -26.31 29.08 30.23
N ASP A 106 -25.33 29.72 29.59
CA ASP A 106 -24.44 30.61 30.34
C ASP A 106 -23.67 31.57 29.42
N ASP A 107 -23.39 32.74 29.98
CA ASP A 107 -22.76 33.92 29.42
C ASP A 107 -21.36 33.71 28.82
N ASP A 108 -21.05 34.42 27.73
CA ASP A 108 -19.83 35.25 27.61
C ASP A 108 -19.72 35.85 26.18
N ILE A 109 -20.55 36.85 25.89
CA ILE A 109 -20.27 37.80 24.78
C ILE A 109 -19.27 38.82 25.32
N LYS A 110 -18.00 38.69 24.93
CA LYS A 110 -17.00 39.75 25.12
C LYS A 110 -17.23 40.85 24.09
N GLU A 111 -17.88 41.91 24.56
CA GLU A 111 -17.96 43.21 23.91
C GLU A 111 -16.54 43.82 23.80
N TYR A 112 -16.20 44.34 22.60
CA TYR A 112 -15.00 45.13 22.31
C TYR A 112 -15.39 46.59 22.14
#